data_AF-A0A7L4RF16-F1
#
_entry.id   AF-A0A7L4RF16-F1
#
_cell.length_a   1.000
_cell.length_b   1.000
_cell.length_c   1.000
_cell.angle_alpha   90.00
_cell.angle_beta   90.00
_cell.angle_gamma   90.00
#
_symmetry.space_group_name_H-M   'P 1'
#
loop_
_entity.id
_entity.type
_entity.pdbx_description
1 polymer ?
#
loop_
_entity_poly.entity_id
_entity_poly.type
_entity_poly.pdbx_seq_one_letter_code
_entity_poly.pdbx_strand_id
1 'polypeptide(L)' 'MKDASSAEIVRRAVEMARESIPWHHHYMPPGCHFSRESKMHQLILENEITQEIWVAKTDEKPLDELKKLEDLFFRKKFP' A
#
# COMPACT_ATOMS: atom_id res chain seq x y z
N MET A 1 -6.85 11.50 1.00
CA MET A 1 -6.70 10.10 0.53
C MET A 1 -7.29 10.01 -0.86
N LYS A 2 -6.55 9.40 -1.79
CA LYS A 2 -6.96 9.19 -3.17
C LYS A 2 -7.31 7.71 -3.32
N ASP A 3 -8.48 7.42 -3.89
CA ASP A 3 -8.82 6.03 -4.24
C ASP A 3 -7.88 5.55 -5.37
N ALA A 4 -7.40 4.31 -5.26
CA ALA A 4 -6.50 3.67 -6.20
C ALA A 4 -6.79 2.17 -6.27
N SER A 5 -6.26 1.49 -7.29
CA SER A 5 -6.21 0.02 -7.28
C SER A 5 -5.02 -0.49 -6.46
N SER A 6 -5.09 -1.74 -5.99
CA SER A 6 -3.95 -2.39 -5.30
C SER A 6 -2.71 -2.44 -6.22
N ALA A 7 -2.91 -2.68 -7.51
CA ALA A 7 -1.86 -2.65 -8.52
C ALA A 7 -1.24 -1.26 -8.70
N GLU A 8 -2.05 -0.18 -8.68
CA GLU A 8 -1.52 1.18 -8.71
C GLU A 8 -0.69 1.48 -7.47
N ILE A 9 -1.13 1.05 -6.29
CA ILE A 9 -0.33 1.20 -5.05
C ILE A 9 1.05 0.57 -5.21
N VAL A 10 1.14 -0.67 -5.70
CA VAL A 10 2.43 -1.34 -5.92
C VAL A 10 3.30 -0.55 -6.92
N ARG A 11 2.71 -0.08 -8.03
CA ARG A 11 3.43 0.72 -9.02
C ARG A 11 4.03 1.98 -8.41
N ARG A 12 3.26 2.72 -7.60
CA ARG A 12 3.71 3.94 -6.92
C ARG A 12 4.82 3.66 -5.92
N ALA A 13 4.71 2.57 -5.16
CA ALA A 13 5.77 2.17 -4.23
C ALA A 13 7.07 1.86 -4.96
N VAL A 14 7.01 1.18 -6.11
CA VAL A 14 8.17 0.91 -6.97
C VAL A 14 8.80 2.20 -7.49
N GLU A 15 7.99 3.17 -7.95
CA GLU A 15 8.47 4.48 -8.39
C GLU A 15 9.20 5.22 -7.25
N MET A 16 8.57 5.31 -6.07
CA MET A 16 9.17 5.96 -4.91
C MET A 16 10.46 5.26 -4.45
N ALA A 17 10.49 3.93 -4.45
CA ALA A 17 11.69 3.17 -4.10
C ALA A 17 12.85 3.43 -5.08
N ARG A 18 12.56 3.53 -6.39
CA ARG A 18 13.58 3.85 -7.41
C ARG A 18 14.12 5.27 -7.26
N GLU A 19 13.26 6.21 -6.88
CA GLU A 19 13.60 7.62 -6.68
C GLU A 19 14.15 7.92 -5.27
N SER A 20 14.31 6.90 -4.42
CA SER A 20 14.72 7.04 -3.02
C SER A 20 13.82 7.98 -2.20
N ILE A 21 12.56 8.10 -2.60
CA ILE A 21 11.53 8.82 -1.85
C ILE A 21 11.12 7.91 -0.67
N PRO A 22 11.12 8.39 0.59
CA PRO A 22 10.58 7.65 1.71
C PRO A 22 9.07 7.46 1.56
N TRP A 23 8.63 6.23 1.81
CA TRP A 23 7.23 5.83 1.72
C TRP A 23 6.93 4.79 2.77
N HIS A 24 5.68 4.74 3.21
CA HIS A 24 5.16 3.77 4.18
C HIS A 24 3.90 3.11 3.63
N HIS A 25 3.57 1.92 4.12
CA HIS A 25 2.32 1.25 3.76
C HIS A 25 1.61 0.62 4.96
N HIS A 26 0.27 0.59 4.90
CA HIS A 26 -0.57 -0.09 5.88
C HIS A 26 -1.50 -1.08 5.21
N TYR A 27 -1.76 -2.18 5.91
CA TYR A 27 -2.79 -3.12 5.56
C TYR A 27 -3.81 -3.20 6.69
N MET A 28 -5.08 -2.96 6.38
CA MET A 28 -6.19 -3.03 7.32
C MET A 28 -7.18 -4.10 6.84
N PRO A 29 -7.40 -5.19 7.60
CA PRO A 29 -8.42 -6.17 7.25
C PRO A 29 -9.85 -5.65 7.52
N PRO A 30 -10.89 -6.31 6.99
CA PRO A 30 -12.27 -6.07 7.39
C PRO A 30 -12.42 -6.11 8.91
N GLY A 31 -13.23 -5.19 9.45
CA GLY A 31 -13.44 -5.04 10.89
C GLY A 31 -12.28 -4.38 11.65
N CYS A 32 -11.22 -3.94 10.96
CA CYS A 32 -10.14 -3.17 11.60
C CYS A 32 -10.70 -1.89 12.25
N HIS A 33 -10.39 -1.67 13.53
CA HIS A 33 -10.82 -0.49 14.28
C HIS A 33 -10.40 0.84 13.65
N PHE A 34 -9.28 0.83 12.92
CA PHE A 34 -8.73 2.01 12.26
C PHE A 34 -9.28 2.22 10.83
N SER A 35 -10.02 1.26 10.29
CA SER A 35 -10.70 1.39 9.00
C SER A 35 -12.12 1.93 9.18
N ARG A 36 -12.49 2.93 8.39
CA ARG A 36 -13.89 3.38 8.27
C ARG A 36 -14.73 2.42 7.41
N GLU A 37 -14.09 1.59 6.60
CA GLU A 37 -14.75 0.59 5.75
C GLU A 37 -14.71 -0.75 6.47
N SER A 38 -15.76 -1.06 7.23
CA SER A 38 -15.76 -2.23 8.11
C SER A 38 -15.81 -3.58 7.37
N LYS A 39 -16.13 -3.59 6.07
CA LYS A 39 -16.36 -4.83 5.29
C LYS A 39 -15.30 -5.14 4.24
N MET A 40 -14.36 -4.23 3.98
CA MET A 40 -13.38 -4.37 2.91
C MET A 40 -11.96 -4.42 3.47
N HIS A 41 -11.08 -5.09 2.74
CA HIS A 41 -9.65 -4.96 2.94
C HIS A 41 -9.20 -3.59 2.43
N GLN A 42 -8.32 -2.93 3.17
CA GLN A 42 -7.68 -1.70 2.72
C GLN A 42 -6.17 -1.88 2.66
N LEU A 43 -5.60 -1.40 1.56
CA LEU A 43 -4.18 -1.20 1.39
C LEU A 43 -3.93 0.30 1.24
N ILE A 44 -3.06 0.84 2.06
CA ILE A 44 -2.76 2.28 2.12
C ILE A 44 -1.28 2.47 1.82
N LEU A 45 -0.97 3.45 0.99
CA LEU A 45 0.38 3.88 0.68
C LEU A 45 0.51 5.37 0.95
N GLU A 46 1.58 5.75 1.63
CA GLU A 46 1.86 7.11 2.03
C GLU A 46 3.21 7.55 1.47
N ASN A 47 3.25 8.70 0.79
CA ASN A 47 4.48 9.40 0.47
C ASN A 47 4.83 10.32 1.63
N GLU A 48 5.97 10.08 2.30
CA GLU A 48 6.33 10.84 3.50
C GLU A 48 6.78 12.28 3.20
N ILE A 49 7.17 12.58 1.95
CA ILE A 49 7.55 13.94 1.54
C ILE A 49 6.31 14.75 1.18
N THR A 50 5.49 14.26 0.25
CA THR A 50 4.36 15.02 -0.27
C THR A 50 3.11 14.90 0.60
N GLN A 51 3.11 13.97 1.56
CA GLN A 51 1.96 13.62 2.40
C GLN A 51 0.76 13.13 1.56
N GLU A 52 1.01 12.69 0.33
CA GLU A 52 0.00 12.05 -0.51
C GLU A 52 -0.29 10.64 0.00
N ILE A 53 -1.57 10.31 0.09
CA ILE A 53 -2.06 9.02 0.57
C ILE A 53 -2.95 8.40 -0.50
N TRP A 54 -2.62 7.18 -0.92
CA TRP A 54 -3.43 6.33 -1.80
C TRP A 54 -4.04 5.18 -1.03
N VAL A 55 -5.29 4.85 -1.33
CA VAL A 55 -6.05 3.79 -0.66
C VAL A 55 -6.68 2.89 -1.71
N ALA A 56 -6.39 1.61 -1.64
CA ALA A 56 -7.09 0.57 -2.40
C ALA A 56 -8.02 -0.19 -1.47
N LYS A 57 -9.27 -0.36 -1.91
CA LYS A 57 -10.28 -1.16 -1.23
C LYS A 57 -10.52 -2.41 -2.05
N THR A 58 -10.41 -3.58 -1.41
CA THR A 58 -10.58 -4.87 -2.09
C THR A 58 -11.51 -5.77 -1.28
N ASP A 59 -12.32 -6.57 -1.98
CA ASP A 59 -13.20 -7.55 -1.35
C ASP A 59 -12.41 -8.74 -0.78
N GLU A 60 -11.32 -9.11 -1.45
CA GLU A 60 -10.40 -10.17 -1.03
C GLU A 60 -9.09 -9.59 -0.52
N LYS A 61 -8.37 -10.37 0.31
CA LYS A 61 -7.04 -9.98 0.79
C LYS A 61 -6.04 -9.93 -0.39
N PRO A 62 -5.40 -8.78 -0.68
CA PRO A 62 -4.51 -8.62 -1.83
C PRO A 62 -3.11 -9.18 -1.52
N LEU A 63 -3.01 -10.51 -1.40
CA LEU A 63 -1.80 -11.20 -0.93
C LEU A 63 -0.57 -10.94 -1.80
N ASP A 64 -0.74 -10.94 -3.13
CA ASP A 64 0.36 -10.74 -4.07
C ASP A 64 0.92 -9.32 -4.00
N GLU A 65 0.05 -8.31 -3.90
CA GLU A 65 0.45 -6.91 -3.75
C GLU A 65 1.09 -6.65 -2.38
N LEU A 66 0.54 -7.22 -1.30
CA LEU A 66 1.13 -7.12 0.03
C LEU A 66 2.55 -7.68 0.06
N LYS A 67 2.74 -8.88 -0.49
CA LYS A 67 4.07 -9.50 -0.56
C LYS A 67 5.06 -8.62 -1.33
N LYS A 68 4.65 -8.08 -2.49
CA LYS A 68 5.49 -7.17 -3.29
C LYS A 68 5.88 -5.91 -2.51
N LEU A 69 4.92 -5.30 -1.78
CA LEU A 69 5.20 -4.14 -0.95
C LEU A 69 6.14 -4.45 0.20
N GLU A 70 5.93 -5.56 0.91
CA GLU A 70 6.80 -5.98 2.02
C GLU A 70 8.23 -6.27 1.54
N ASP A 71 8.38 -7.00 0.43
CA ASP A 71 9.69 -7.28 -0.17
C ASP A 71 10.43 -5.98 -0.55
N LEU A 72 9.71 -5.02 -1.12
CA LEU A 72 10.24 -3.70 -1.48
C LEU A 72 10.59 -2.84 -0.27
N PHE A 73 9.72 -2.80 0.73
CA PHE A 73 9.88 -1.98 1.93
C PHE A 73 11.08 -2.46 2.76
N PHE A 74 11.18 -3.76 2.99
CA PHE A 74 12.28 -4.34 3.77
C PHE A 74 13.58 -4.53 2.98
N ARG A 75 13.64 -4.01 1.74
CA ARG A 75 14.80 -4.12 0.83
C ARG A 75 15.29 -5.56 0.69
N LYS A 76 14.39 -6.55 0.68
CA LYS A 76 14.77 -7.88 0.20
C LYS A 76 15.07 -7.72 -1.28
N LYS A 77 16.35 -7.85 -1.65
CA LYS A 77 16.82 -7.71 -3.04
C LYS A 77 15.86 -8.44 -3.97
N PHE A 78 15.14 -7.71 -4.82
CA PHE A 78 14.55 -8.30 -6.00
C PHE A 78 15.71 -8.76 -6.90
N PRO A 79 15.73 -10.02 -7.35
CA PRO A 79 16.74 -10.50 -8.28
C PRO A 79 16.71 -9.71 -9.60
#